data_AF-A0A239LG35-F1
#
_entry.id   AF-A0A239LG35-F1
#
_cell.length_a   1.000
_cell.length_b   1.000
_cell.length_c   1.000
_cell.angle_alpha   90.00
_cell.angle_beta   90.00
_cell.angle_gamma   90.00
#
_symmetry.space_group_name_H-M   'P 1'
#
loop_
_entity.id
_entity.type
_entity.pdbx_description
1 polymer ?
#
loop_
_entity_poly.entity_id
_entity_poly.type
_entity_poly.pdbx_seq_one_letter_code
_entity_poly.pdbx_strand_id
1 'polypeptide(L)'
;MKRFVWILLLIGALVQPLGRTGIYMLFQANRAYITSHLCEKRDVLESTCQGKCYLKKKLHKESKREQQAPGQAKQQTVDLIAKSASIKLGEVNWLTETRTRHSFYLEKDYPLLTYHIFHPPRVLA
;
A
#
# COMPACT_ATOMS: atom_id res chain seq x y z
N MET A 1 28.35 6.14 -16.60
CA MET A 1 27.67 7.25 -15.90
C MET A 1 26.15 7.07 -15.78
N LYS A 2 25.38 6.79 -16.86
CA LYS A 2 23.92 6.53 -16.76
C LYS A 2 23.53 5.52 -15.66
N ARG A 3 24.22 4.38 -15.54
CA ARG A 3 23.96 3.37 -14.49
C ARG A 3 24.10 3.91 -13.07
N PHE A 4 25.09 4.77 -12.81
CA PHE A 4 25.25 5.42 -11.51
C PHE A 4 24.10 6.38 -11.20
N VAL A 5 23.61 7.12 -12.20
CA VAL A 5 22.45 8.00 -12.05
C VAL A 5 21.20 7.18 -11.68
N TRP A 6 20.97 6.04 -12.33
CA TRP A 6 19.86 5.14 -12.00
C TRP A 6 19.97 4.55 -10.60
N ILE A 7 21.17 4.11 -10.19
CA ILE A 7 21.42 3.59 -8.84
C ILE A 7 21.17 4.68 -7.78
N LEU A 8 21.66 5.89 -8.01
CA LEU A 8 21.50 7.01 -7.07
C LEU A 8 20.04 7.44 -6.96
N LEU A 9 19.29 7.40 -8.07
CA LEU A 9 17.86 7.71 -8.10
C LEU A 9 17.03 6.64 -7.38
N LEU A 10 17.37 5.36 -7.53
CA LEU A 10 16.77 4.25 -6.77
C LEU A 10 17.02 4.40 -5.26
N ILE A 11 18.27 4.64 -4.86
CA ILE A 11 18.62 4.84 -3.45
C ILE A 11 17.90 6.07 -2.87
N GLY A 12 17.86 7.17 -3.62
CA GLY A 12 17.15 8.39 -3.21
C GLY A 12 15.65 8.17 -2.99
N ALA A 13 15.00 7.33 -3.82
CA ALA A 13 13.59 6.97 -3.63
C ALA A 13 13.37 6.11 -2.37
N LEU A 14 14.30 5.20 -2.06
CA LEU A 14 14.26 4.34 -0.86
C LEU A 14 14.49 5.11 0.45
N VAL A 15 15.06 6.32 0.38
CA VAL A 15 15.30 7.17 1.57
C VAL A 15 14.00 7.79 2.12
N GLN A 16 12.96 7.91 1.29
CA GLN A 16 11.69 8.53 1.69
C GLN A 16 11.00 7.89 2.92
N PRO A 17 10.92 6.55 3.05
CA PRO A 17 10.31 5.91 4.23
C PRO A 17 11.21 5.82 5.49
N LEU A 18 12.42 6.42 5.50
CA LEU A 18 13.39 6.19 6.57
C LEU A 18 13.11 6.90 7.90
N GLY A 19 12.11 7.79 8.01
CA GLY A 19 11.85 8.54 9.24
C GLY A 19 11.59 7.63 10.44
N ARG A 20 10.48 6.88 10.41
CA ARG A 20 10.07 6.02 11.54
C ARG A 20 10.97 4.79 11.71
N THR A 21 11.38 4.17 10.60
CA THR A 21 12.23 2.97 10.61
C THR A 21 13.66 3.29 11.07
N GLY A 22 14.21 4.42 10.63
CA GLY A 22 15.52 4.92 11.07
C GLY A 22 15.53 5.24 12.57
N ILE A 23 14.48 5.87 13.10
CA ILE A 23 14.36 6.10 14.55
C ILE A 23 14.38 4.79 15.33
N TYR A 24 13.69 3.75 14.85
CA TYR A 24 13.68 2.43 15.50
C TYR A 24 15.04 1.73 15.42
N MET A 25 15.70 1.77 14.25
CA MET A 25 17.04 1.20 14.08
C MET A 25 18.08 1.87 14.99
N LEU A 26 18.08 3.21 15.05
CA LEU A 26 18.94 3.99 15.94
C LEU A 26 18.66 3.70 17.41
N PHE A 27 17.40 3.47 17.78
CA PHE A 27 17.02 3.08 19.12
C PHE A 27 17.58 1.70 19.49
N GLN A 28 17.49 0.73 18.58
CA GLN A 28 18.05 -0.60 18.83
C GLN A 28 19.57 -0.60 18.92
N ALA A 29 20.24 0.13 18.02
CA ALA A 29 21.70 0.26 18.05
C ALA A 29 22.22 0.90 19.35
N ASN A 30 21.46 1.84 19.93
CA ASN A 30 21.88 2.61 21.12
C ASN A 30 21.02 2.32 22.35
N ARG A 31 20.38 1.14 22.43
CA ARG A 31 19.38 0.85 23.46
C ARG A 31 19.93 1.02 24.87
N ALA A 32 21.14 0.52 25.13
CA ALA A 32 21.80 0.60 26.43
C ALA A 32 21.99 2.05 26.90
N TYR A 33 22.53 2.90 26.03
CA TYR A 33 22.72 4.33 26.28
C TYR A 33 21.40 5.06 26.53
N ILE A 34 20.37 4.72 25.74
CA ILE A 34 19.04 5.33 25.89
C ILE A 34 18.42 4.94 27.23
N THR A 35 18.56 3.69 27.67
CA THR A 35 18.06 3.24 28.97
C THR A 35 18.75 3.90 30.15
N SER A 36 20.07 4.09 30.10
CA SER A 36 20.83 4.65 31.22
C SER A 36 20.78 6.18 31.30
N HIS A 37 20.73 6.89 30.16
CA HIS A 37 20.87 8.35 30.15
C HIS A 37 19.62 9.12 29.70
N LEU A 38 18.77 8.55 28.83
CA LEU A 38 17.66 9.28 28.19
C LEU A 38 16.27 8.80 28.65
N CYS A 39 16.18 7.69 29.36
CA CYS A 39 14.92 7.14 29.85
C CYS A 39 14.41 7.98 31.04
N GLU A 40 13.19 8.50 30.92
CA GLU A 40 12.55 9.32 31.95
C GLU A 40 12.24 8.52 33.25
N LYS A 41 12.09 7.20 33.15
CA LYS A 41 11.85 6.30 34.30
C LYS A 41 13.08 5.50 34.73
N ARG A 42 14.29 5.99 34.46
CA ARG A 42 15.55 5.28 34.79
C ARG A 42 15.75 5.08 36.30
N ASP A 43 15.26 6.01 37.11
CA ASP A 43 15.44 6.01 38.57
C ASP A 43 14.32 5.22 39.31
N VAL A 44 13.36 4.67 38.56
CA VAL A 44 12.28 3.85 39.11
C VAL A 44 12.75 2.40 39.19
N LEU A 45 12.85 1.88 40.41
CA LEU A 45 13.14 0.47 40.68
C LEU A 45 12.06 -0.40 39.98
N GLU A 46 12.48 -1.46 39.28
CA GLU A 46 11.60 -2.36 38.51
C GLU A 46 10.81 -1.72 37.34
N SER A 47 11.33 -0.67 36.71
CA SER A 47 10.63 -0.08 35.56
C SER A 47 10.60 -1.01 34.33
N THR A 48 9.39 -1.27 33.81
CA THR A 48 9.17 -2.02 32.55
C THR A 48 9.42 -1.18 31.29
N CYS A 49 9.83 0.08 31.48
CA CYS A 49 9.98 1.07 30.41
C CYS A 49 11.12 0.71 29.47
N GLN A 50 12.33 0.42 29.99
CA GLN A 50 13.48 0.01 29.18
C GLN A 50 13.72 0.90 27.93
N GLY A 51 13.54 2.22 28.07
CA GLY A 51 13.71 3.20 26.98
C GLY A 51 12.49 3.37 26.05
N LYS A 52 11.38 2.65 26.26
CA LYS A 52 10.16 2.75 25.45
C LYS A 52 9.50 4.14 25.52
N CYS A 53 9.59 4.83 26.65
CA CYS A 53 9.06 6.20 26.77
C CYS A 53 9.76 7.17 25.81
N TYR A 54 11.09 7.07 25.73
CA TYR A 54 11.91 7.86 24.82
C TYR A 54 11.58 7.54 23.35
N LEU A 55 11.49 6.24 23.02
CA LEU A 55 11.11 5.79 21.68
C LEU A 55 9.74 6.34 21.27
N LYS A 56 8.72 6.18 22.14
CA LYS A 56 7.36 6.69 21.91
C LYS A 56 7.35 8.20 21.68
N LYS A 57 8.11 8.96 22.47
CA LYS A 57 8.22 10.42 22.34
C LYS A 57 8.83 10.82 20.99
N LYS A 58 9.91 10.15 20.56
CA LYS A 58 10.53 10.39 19.24
C LYS A 58 9.57 10.06 18.08
N LEU A 59 8.93 8.89 18.11
CA LEU A 59 7.97 8.50 17.05
C LEU A 59 6.79 9.46 16.97
N HIS A 60 6.27 9.90 18.12
CA HIS A 60 5.15 10.84 18.15
C HIS A 60 5.55 12.23 17.61
N LYS A 61 6.76 12.70 17.91
CA LYS A 61 7.30 13.95 17.33
C LYS A 61 7.43 13.85 15.81
N GLU A 62 7.89 12.71 15.31
CA GLU A 62 7.99 12.47 13.86
C GLU A 62 6.61 12.44 13.19
N SER A 63 5.65 11.73 13.78
CA SER A 63 4.27 11.69 13.27
C SER A 63 3.61 13.07 13.22
N LYS A 64 3.91 13.95 14.18
CA LYS A 64 3.40 15.33 14.18
C LYS A 64 4.05 16.18 13.08
N ARG A 65 5.34 15.97 12.81
CA ARG A 65 6.04 16.61 11.68
C ARG A 65 5.45 16.20 10.34
N GLU A 66 5.13 14.92 10.18
CA GLU A 66 4.43 14.44 8.98
C GLU A 66 3.07 15.14 8.81
N GLN A 67 2.29 15.26 9.89
CA GLN A 67 0.97 15.91 9.86
C GLN A 67 1.01 17.42 9.60
N GLN A 68 2.09 18.10 10.00
CA GLN A 68 2.25 19.55 9.80
C GLN A 68 2.99 19.91 8.50
N ALA A 69 3.41 18.93 7.70
CA ALA A 69 4.08 19.19 6.43
C ALA A 69 3.10 19.87 5.45
N PRO A 70 3.40 21.09 4.96
CA PRO A 70 2.58 21.79 3.98
C PRO A 70 2.63 21.01 2.66
N GLY A 71 1.61 20.17 2.41
CA GLY A 71 1.57 19.28 1.26
C GLY A 71 0.82 17.96 1.48
N GLN A 72 0.57 17.56 2.74
CA GLN A 72 -0.38 16.48 3.03
C GLN A 72 -1.82 17.00 2.92
N ALA A 73 -2.21 17.40 1.71
CA ALA A 73 -3.62 17.43 1.35
C ALA A 73 -4.15 16.04 1.68
N LYS A 74 -5.03 15.99 2.70
CA LYS A 74 -5.91 14.88 3.04
C LYS A 74 -6.14 14.06 1.78
N GLN A 75 -5.65 12.82 1.73
CA GLN A 75 -5.90 11.92 0.60
C GLN A 75 -7.43 11.87 0.43
N GLN A 76 -7.96 12.72 -0.45
CA GLN A 76 -9.30 12.57 -0.96
C GLN A 76 -9.20 11.28 -1.73
N THR A 77 -9.79 10.22 -1.19
CA THR A 77 -10.15 9.04 -1.96
C THR A 77 -10.91 9.57 -3.16
N VAL A 78 -10.25 9.67 -4.31
CA VAL A 78 -10.92 9.94 -5.57
C VAL A 78 -11.67 8.66 -5.84
N ASP A 79 -12.93 8.62 -5.43
CA ASP A 79 -13.84 7.55 -5.77
C ASP A 79 -14.06 7.67 -7.29
N LEU A 80 -13.24 6.96 -8.06
CA LEU A 80 -13.37 6.84 -9.51
C LEU A 80 -14.59 5.96 -9.80
N ILE A 81 -15.77 6.44 -9.44
CA ILE A 81 -17.01 5.90 -9.98
C ILE A 81 -17.02 6.35 -11.44
N ALA A 82 -16.44 5.51 -12.29
CA ALA A 82 -16.57 5.62 -13.73
C ALA A 82 -18.07 5.57 -14.05
N LYS A 83 -18.67 6.75 -14.24
CA LYS A 83 -19.95 6.85 -14.94
C LYS A 83 -19.71 6.15 -16.28
N SER A 84 -20.43 5.07 -16.53
CA SER A 84 -20.31 4.23 -17.73
C SER A 84 -20.51 5.09 -18.98
N ALA A 85 -19.42 5.71 -19.44
CA ALA A 85 -19.35 6.27 -20.77
C ALA A 85 -19.35 5.05 -21.69
N SER A 86 -20.43 4.85 -22.42
CA SER A 86 -20.51 3.84 -23.47
C SER A 86 -19.43 4.15 -24.50
N ILE A 87 -18.27 3.53 -24.34
CA ILE A 87 -17.18 3.63 -25.32
C ILE A 87 -17.65 2.84 -26.53
N LYS A 88 -18.06 3.54 -27.58
CA LYS A 88 -18.20 2.91 -28.90
C LYS A 88 -16.80 2.76 -29.48
N LEU A 89 -16.20 1.58 -29.30
CA LEU A 89 -15.02 1.20 -30.06
C LEU A 89 -15.44 1.12 -31.53
N GLY A 90 -14.84 1.97 -32.38
CA GLY A 90 -14.99 1.87 -33.83
C GLY A 90 -14.38 0.56 -34.34
N GLU A 91 -14.97 0.01 -35.40
CA GLU A 91 -14.51 -1.24 -36.03
C GLU A 91 -13.02 -1.19 -36.37
N VAL A 92 -12.27 -2.14 -35.82
CA VAL A 92 -10.87 -2.36 -36.14
C VAL A 92 -10.83 -3.45 -37.21
N ASN A 93 -10.50 -3.09 -38.45
CA ASN A 93 -10.30 -4.06 -39.52
C ASN A 93 -8.93 -4.72 -39.34
N TRP A 94 -8.92 -5.83 -38.59
CA TRP A 94 -7.78 -6.71 -38.49
C TRP A 94 -7.60 -7.46 -39.82
N LEU A 95 -6.69 -7.00 -40.68
CA LEU A 95 -6.15 -7.84 -41.75
C LEU A 95 -5.40 -8.99 -41.08
N THR A 96 -6.12 -10.10 -40.88
CA THR A 96 -5.61 -11.28 -40.19
C THR A 96 -5.01 -12.20 -41.23
N GLU A 97 -3.68 -12.24 -41.32
CA GLU A 97 -3.00 -13.28 -42.07
C GLU A 97 -3.19 -14.61 -41.34
N THR A 98 -4.00 -15.49 -41.93
CA THR A 98 -4.43 -16.75 -41.35
C THR A 98 -3.29 -17.76 -41.39
N ARG A 99 -2.47 -17.81 -40.34
CA ARG A 99 -1.68 -19.00 -40.04
C ARG A 99 -2.53 -19.98 -39.24
N THR A 100 -3.14 -20.93 -39.94
CA THR A 100 -3.92 -22.01 -39.36
C THR A 100 -3.08 -22.82 -38.38
N ARG A 101 -3.24 -22.57 -37.08
CA ARG A 101 -2.97 -23.59 -36.07
C ARG A 101 -4.29 -24.30 -35.80
N HIS A 102 -4.36 -25.55 -36.23
CA HIS A 102 -5.45 -26.45 -35.91
C HIS A 102 -5.58 -26.55 -34.38
N SER A 103 -6.56 -25.85 -33.82
CA SER A 103 -7.04 -26.07 -32.47
C SER A 103 -8.06 -27.22 -32.53
N PHE A 104 -7.82 -28.30 -31.79
CA PHE A 104 -8.71 -29.46 -31.70
C PHE A 104 -9.87 -29.25 -30.70
N TYR A 105 -10.06 -28.03 -30.21
CA TYR A 105 -11.17 -27.73 -29.31
C TYR A 105 -12.41 -27.38 -30.12
N LEU A 106 -13.46 -28.19 -29.97
CA LEU A 106 -14.79 -27.91 -30.49
C LEU A 106 -15.40 -26.81 -29.62
N GLU A 107 -15.28 -25.57 -30.06
CA GLU A 107 -16.01 -24.45 -29.46
C GLU A 107 -17.50 -24.68 -29.75
N LYS A 108 -18.28 -24.93 -28.69
CA LYS A 108 -19.73 -25.12 -28.79
C LYS A 108 -20.39 -23.92 -28.13
N ASP A 109 -21.14 -23.16 -28.91
CA ASP A 109 -21.92 -22.04 -28.40
C ASP A 109 -23.03 -22.56 -27.48
N TYR A 110 -22.94 -22.21 -26.20
CA TYR A 110 -24.03 -22.40 -25.25
C TYR A 110 -24.85 -21.11 -25.18
N PRO A 111 -26.18 -21.16 -25.28
CA PRO A 111 -27.00 -19.99 -25.03
C PRO A 111 -26.80 -19.55 -23.57
N LEU A 112 -26.50 -18.27 -23.38
CA LEU A 112 -26.34 -17.65 -22.07
C LEU A 112 -27.63 -17.87 -21.26
N LEU A 113 -27.56 -18.69 -20.22
CA LEU A 113 -28.71 -19.09 -19.44
C LEU A 113 -29.30 -17.88 -18.71
N THR A 114 -30.31 -17.27 -19.31
CA THR A 114 -30.99 -16.10 -18.76
C THR A 114 -32.21 -16.55 -17.98
N TYR A 115 -31.99 -17.11 -16.79
CA TYR A 115 -33.08 -17.38 -15.85
C TYR A 115 -32.75 -16.80 -14.48
N HIS A 116 -33.46 -15.73 -14.12
CA HIS A 116 -33.63 -15.31 -12.74
C HIS A 116 -34.75 -16.15 -12.13
N ILE A 117 -34.41 -17.25 -11.45
CA ILE A 117 -35.33 -17.90 -10.52
C ILE A 117 -34.72 -17.73 -9.12
N PHE A 118 -34.97 -16.56 -8.53
CA PHE A 118 -34.66 -16.33 -7.12
C PHE A 118 -35.95 -16.52 -6.31
N HIS A 119 -36.01 -17.56 -5.49
CA HIS A 119 -37.06 -17.72 -4.48
C HIS A 119 -36.42 -17.56 -3.09
N PRO A 120 -36.67 -16.45 -2.38
CA PRO A 120 -36.19 -16.31 -1.02
C PRO A 120 -36.93 -17.28 -0.08
N PRO A 121 -36.27 -17.78 0.98
CA PRO A 121 -36.89 -18.69 1.92
C PRO A 121 -38.01 -17.99 2.69
N ARG A 122 -39.17 -18.65 2.81
CA ARG A 122 -40.25 -18.19 3.69
C ARG A 122 -39.86 -18.56 5.12
N VAL A 123 -39.63 -17.56 5.96
CA VAL A 123 -39.55 -17.73 7.41
C VAL A 123 -40.93 -18.17 7.90
N LEU A 124 -40.98 -19.34 8.54
CA LEU A 124 -42.17 -19.82 9.25
C LEU A 124 -42.32 -18.97 10.52
N ALA A 125 -43.41 -18.22 10.60
CA ALA A 125 -43.93 -17.63 11.83
C ALA A 125 -44.95 -18.57 12.46
#